data_AF-V4UK82-F1
#
_entry.id   AF-V4UK82-F1
#
_cell.length_a   1.000
_cell.length_b   1.000
_cell.length_c   1.000
_cell.angle_alpha   90.00
_cell.angle_beta   90.00
_cell.angle_gamma   90.00
#
_symmetry.space_group_name_H-M   'P 1'
#
loop_
_entity.id
_entity.type
_entity.pdbx_description
1 polymer ?
#
loop_
_entity_poly.entity_id
_entity_poly.type
_entity_poly.pdbx_seq_one_letter_code
_entity_poly.pdbx_strand_id
1 'polypeptide(L)'
;MISPKTFLKESYRAESRKGGDETKACPKKMSASIFTAPVAGSGYLGLKPTSKALLPVKDSIAWSSKTVSNGSKTRCMKTWNPINNKKFEALSYLPSLSDDSIAKEIDYMLKKGWIPCLEFDEVGYVHRENSRMPGYYDGRYWTMWKLPMFGCNDSSQILNEIQECKKAYPNAYIRCLAFNNQKQGQCMSFLIQKPTTTTST
;
A
#
# COMPACT_ATOMS: atom_id res chain seq x y z
N MET A 1 0.91 -27.36 36.80
CA MET A 1 -0.03 -27.60 35.69
C MET A 1 -1.45 -27.48 36.22
N ILE A 2 -2.10 -26.34 35.97
CA ILE A 2 -3.52 -26.09 36.27
C ILE A 2 -4.07 -25.33 35.06
N SER A 3 -5.14 -25.86 34.47
CA SER A 3 -5.66 -25.49 33.15
C SER A 3 -6.54 -24.23 33.19
N PRO A 4 -6.50 -23.33 32.18
CA PRO A 4 -7.07 -21.99 32.24
C PRO A 4 -8.49 -21.88 31.63
N LYS A 5 -9.46 -22.65 32.15
CA LYS A 5 -10.84 -22.67 31.60
C LYS A 5 -11.96 -22.22 32.53
N THR A 6 -11.65 -21.65 33.70
CA THR A 6 -12.68 -21.38 34.72
C THR A 6 -12.89 -19.92 35.10
N PHE A 7 -12.24 -18.95 34.43
CA PHE A 7 -12.28 -17.54 34.84
C PHE A 7 -13.05 -16.58 33.90
N LEU A 8 -13.76 -17.08 32.89
CA LEU A 8 -14.44 -16.24 31.88
C LEU A 8 -15.96 -16.49 31.76
N LYS A 9 -16.62 -16.95 32.83
CA LYS A 9 -18.07 -17.22 32.80
C LYS A 9 -18.92 -16.36 33.74
N GLU A 10 -18.33 -15.41 34.47
CA GLU A 10 -19.05 -14.58 35.45
C GLU A 10 -19.24 -13.10 35.06
N SER A 11 -18.74 -12.62 33.92
CA SER A 11 -18.89 -11.19 33.54
C SER A 11 -20.04 -10.87 32.57
N TYR A 12 -20.88 -11.84 32.19
CA TYR A 12 -21.96 -11.67 31.19
C TYR A 12 -23.38 -11.89 31.75
N ARG A 13 -23.62 -11.49 33.01
CA ARG A 13 -24.96 -11.60 33.61
C ARG A 13 -25.24 -10.51 34.63
N ALA A 14 -25.28 -9.24 34.22
CA ALA A 14 -26.00 -8.19 34.97
C ALA A 14 -26.07 -6.87 34.20
N GLU A 15 -26.88 -6.77 33.14
CA GLU A 15 -27.56 -5.49 32.86
C GLU A 15 -28.80 -5.74 31.99
N SER A 16 -29.93 -5.96 32.65
CA SER A 16 -31.25 -6.01 32.04
C SER A 16 -32.25 -5.58 33.09
N ARG A 17 -32.83 -4.38 32.95
CA ARG A 17 -34.22 -4.02 33.31
C ARG A 17 -34.46 -2.50 33.21
N LYS A 18 -35.30 -2.12 32.24
CA LYS A 18 -36.49 -1.23 32.27
C LYS A 18 -36.75 -0.81 30.81
N GLY A 19 -37.73 -1.39 30.10
CA GLY A 19 -39.17 -1.09 30.16
C GLY A 19 -39.44 0.20 29.38
N GLY A 20 -40.22 0.31 28.31
CA GLY A 20 -41.23 -0.53 27.67
C GLY A 20 -42.30 0.44 27.15
N ASP A 21 -42.55 0.49 25.83
CA ASP A 21 -43.84 0.95 25.29
C ASP A 21 -44.07 0.36 23.89
N GLU A 22 -45.24 -0.24 23.71
CA GLU A 22 -45.71 -0.98 22.55
C GLU A 22 -46.57 -0.08 21.67
N THR A 23 -46.31 0.00 20.36
CA THR A 23 -47.40 0.12 19.39
C THR A 23 -47.14 -0.75 18.16
N LYS A 24 -48.13 -1.59 17.88
CA LYS A 24 -48.23 -2.58 16.80
C LYS A 24 -48.52 -1.91 15.45
N ALA A 25 -47.98 -2.44 14.34
CA ALA A 25 -48.74 -2.78 13.13
C ALA A 25 -47.88 -3.33 11.96
N CYS A 26 -48.19 -4.58 11.58
CA CYS A 26 -48.40 -5.18 10.24
C CYS A 26 -47.54 -4.76 9.00
N PRO A 27 -47.02 -5.71 8.21
CA PRO A 27 -46.11 -5.42 7.09
C PRO A 27 -46.86 -4.89 5.85
N LYS A 28 -46.43 -3.72 5.35
CA LYS A 28 -46.91 -3.17 4.08
C LYS A 28 -46.18 -3.80 2.90
N LYS A 29 -46.99 -4.29 1.96
CA LYS A 29 -46.62 -4.83 0.64
C LYS A 29 -45.64 -3.89 -0.09
N MET A 30 -44.54 -4.44 -0.61
CA MET A 30 -43.70 -3.77 -1.60
C MET A 30 -44.48 -3.66 -2.91
N SER A 31 -44.75 -2.42 -3.35
CA SER A 31 -45.26 -2.12 -4.68
C SER A 31 -44.11 -1.64 -5.55
N ALA A 32 -43.81 -2.39 -6.62
CA ALA A 32 -42.88 -1.97 -7.66
C ALA A 32 -43.49 -0.81 -8.45
N SER A 33 -42.84 0.36 -8.42
CA SER A 33 -43.20 1.50 -9.26
C SER A 33 -42.22 1.54 -10.42
N ILE A 34 -42.73 1.28 -11.63
CA ILE A 34 -41.99 1.42 -12.89
C ILE A 34 -42.01 2.90 -13.24
N PHE A 35 -40.88 3.58 -13.13
CA PHE A 35 -40.68 4.90 -13.74
C PHE A 35 -40.29 4.70 -15.21
N THR A 36 -41.25 4.85 -16.11
CA THR A 36 -41.00 5.00 -17.55
C THR A 36 -40.65 6.45 -17.85
N ALA A 37 -39.37 6.73 -18.12
CA ALA A 37 -38.96 7.99 -18.73
C ALA A 37 -39.19 7.93 -20.25
N PRO A 38 -39.71 8.99 -20.90
CA PRO A 38 -39.87 9.00 -22.35
C PRO A 38 -38.50 9.12 -23.03
N VAL A 39 -38.21 8.18 -23.95
CA VAL A 39 -37.10 8.28 -24.89
C VAL A 39 -37.46 9.32 -25.95
N ALA A 40 -36.78 10.46 -25.95
CA ALA A 40 -36.86 11.44 -27.02
C ALA A 40 -36.12 10.88 -28.25
N GLY A 41 -36.87 10.36 -29.22
CA GLY A 41 -36.35 10.06 -30.55
C GLY A 41 -36.08 11.36 -31.31
N SER A 42 -34.82 11.64 -31.62
CA SER A 42 -34.45 12.72 -32.54
C SER A 42 -34.74 12.25 -33.97
N GLY A 43 -35.82 12.76 -34.56
CA GLY A 43 -36.13 12.58 -35.97
C GLY A 43 -35.19 13.43 -36.83
N TYR A 44 -34.46 12.80 -37.75
CA TYR A 44 -33.69 13.51 -38.75
C TYR A 44 -34.64 14.13 -39.79
N LEU A 45 -34.83 15.45 -39.73
CA LEU A 45 -35.43 16.23 -40.82
C LEU A 45 -34.34 16.51 -41.86
N GLY A 46 -34.43 15.84 -43.00
CA GLY A 46 -33.54 16.03 -44.15
C GLY A 46 -33.74 17.41 -44.78
N LEU A 47 -32.67 18.20 -44.84
CA LEU A 47 -32.63 19.45 -45.60
C LEU A 47 -32.31 19.13 -47.07
N LYS A 48 -33.27 19.43 -47.96
CA LYS A 48 -33.03 19.47 -49.41
C LYS A 48 -32.30 20.77 -49.77
N PRO A 49 -31.26 20.76 -50.61
CA PRO A 49 -30.52 21.97 -50.97
C PRO A 49 -31.04 22.55 -52.29
N THR A 50 -31.62 23.75 -52.29
CA THR A 50 -31.70 24.56 -53.52
C THR A 50 -31.80 26.05 -53.22
N SER A 51 -30.67 26.73 -53.14
CA SER A 51 -30.57 28.11 -53.62
C SER A 51 -29.14 28.38 -54.09
N LYS A 52 -29.04 28.71 -55.38
CA LYS A 52 -27.81 29.00 -56.11
C LYS A 52 -27.17 30.27 -55.57
N ALA A 53 -26.00 30.15 -54.95
CA ALA A 53 -25.04 31.25 -54.83
C ALA A 53 -23.65 30.65 -55.04
N LEU A 54 -23.11 30.87 -56.22
CA LEU A 54 -21.75 30.49 -56.61
C LEU A 54 -20.77 31.29 -55.75
N LEU A 55 -19.95 30.59 -54.96
CA LEU A 55 -18.68 31.11 -54.46
C LEU A 55 -17.57 30.19 -54.97
N PRO A 56 -16.45 30.77 -55.43
CA PRO A 56 -15.56 30.13 -56.39
C PRO A 56 -14.88 28.90 -55.80
N VAL A 57 -14.84 27.84 -56.62
CA VAL A 57 -13.95 26.69 -56.45
C VAL A 57 -12.54 27.23 -56.30
N LYS A 58 -12.01 27.18 -55.08
CA LYS A 58 -10.58 27.32 -54.82
C LYS A 58 -10.04 25.92 -54.67
N ASP A 59 -9.56 25.41 -55.80
CA ASP A 59 -8.93 24.10 -55.90
C ASP A 59 -7.87 23.93 -54.82
N SER A 60 -7.93 22.77 -54.17
CA SER A 60 -6.86 22.18 -53.39
C SER A 60 -6.28 23.05 -52.27
N ILE A 61 -6.91 23.00 -51.09
CA ILE A 61 -6.07 22.93 -49.89
C ILE A 61 -5.48 21.53 -49.94
N ALA A 62 -4.32 21.39 -50.59
CA ALA A 62 -3.51 20.19 -50.42
C ALA A 62 -3.32 20.04 -48.90
N TRP A 63 -3.91 18.98 -48.33
CA TRP A 63 -3.64 18.59 -46.97
C TRP A 63 -2.15 18.25 -46.91
N SER A 64 -1.34 19.25 -46.61
CA SER A 64 0.04 19.05 -46.24
C SER A 64 -0.01 18.31 -44.91
N SER A 65 0.00 16.98 -45.02
CA SER A 65 0.44 16.12 -43.94
C SER A 65 1.81 16.65 -43.53
N LYS A 66 1.84 17.49 -42.51
CA LYS A 66 3.05 17.67 -41.70
C LYS A 66 3.25 16.31 -41.06
N THR A 67 3.93 15.42 -41.77
CA THR A 67 4.41 14.16 -41.22
C THR A 67 5.30 14.56 -40.07
N VAL A 68 4.76 14.51 -38.85
CA VAL A 68 5.51 14.85 -37.65
C VAL A 68 6.64 13.83 -37.60
N SER A 69 7.84 14.23 -38.03
CA SER A 69 9.01 13.39 -38.05
C SER A 69 9.54 13.25 -36.63
N ASN A 70 8.74 12.69 -35.72
CA ASN A 70 9.19 12.36 -34.38
C ASN A 70 10.03 11.06 -34.36
N GLY A 71 10.45 10.58 -35.54
CA GLY A 71 11.15 9.30 -35.74
C GLY A 71 12.48 9.16 -34.97
N SER A 72 13.02 10.26 -34.42
CA SER A 72 14.21 10.24 -33.57
C SER A 72 13.90 10.30 -32.06
N LYS A 73 12.72 10.79 -31.63
CA LYS A 73 12.36 11.03 -30.21
C LYS A 73 11.41 9.99 -29.61
N THR A 74 11.09 8.92 -30.32
CA THR A 74 10.22 7.84 -29.80
C THR A 74 10.85 7.06 -28.64
N ARG A 75 12.14 7.25 -28.32
CA ARG A 75 12.83 6.59 -27.18
C ARG A 75 12.79 7.35 -25.85
N CYS A 76 12.07 8.47 -25.75
CA CYS A 76 12.02 9.24 -24.50
C CYS A 76 11.05 8.67 -23.44
N MET A 77 10.13 7.79 -23.84
CA MET A 77 9.24 7.11 -22.90
C MET A 77 9.96 5.90 -22.28
N LYS A 78 10.17 5.95 -20.97
CA LYS A 78 10.69 4.81 -20.20
C LYS A 78 9.52 4.03 -19.62
N THR A 79 9.56 2.72 -19.76
CA THR A 79 8.61 1.81 -19.10
C THR A 79 9.15 1.43 -17.73
N TRP A 80 8.27 1.38 -16.72
CA TRP A 80 8.63 0.85 -15.41
C TRP A 80 8.93 -0.64 -15.50
N ASN A 81 10.04 -1.10 -14.92
CA ASN A 81 10.40 -2.52 -14.95
C ASN A 81 9.51 -3.31 -13.96
N PRO A 82 8.67 -4.26 -14.44
CA PRO A 82 7.82 -5.06 -13.57
C PRO A 82 8.54 -6.27 -12.97
N ILE A 83 9.72 -6.63 -13.46
CA ILE A 83 10.44 -7.86 -13.09
C ILE A 83 11.52 -7.55 -12.05
N ASN A 84 11.59 -8.34 -10.97
CA ASN A 84 12.59 -8.26 -9.90
C ASN A 84 12.73 -6.90 -9.21
N ASN A 85 11.67 -6.08 -9.26
CA ASN A 85 11.64 -4.73 -8.69
C ASN A 85 10.72 -4.68 -7.46
N LYS A 86 10.83 -5.68 -6.58
CA LYS A 86 10.05 -5.76 -5.33
C LYS A 86 10.42 -4.60 -4.39
N LYS A 87 9.43 -4.12 -3.64
CA LYS A 87 9.52 -2.98 -2.72
C LYS A 87 9.25 -3.42 -1.30
N PHE A 88 9.76 -2.64 -0.36
CA PHE A 88 9.80 -2.95 1.08
C PHE A 88 9.35 -1.71 1.87
N GLU A 89 8.24 -1.10 1.44
CA GLU A 89 7.67 0.10 2.05
C GLU A 89 8.62 1.32 1.99
N ALA A 90 8.68 2.11 3.07
CA ALA A 90 9.35 3.41 3.10
C ALA A 90 10.85 3.29 2.74
N LEU A 91 11.36 4.30 2.03
CA LEU A 91 12.72 4.41 1.51
C LEU A 91 13.13 3.35 0.46
N SER A 92 12.30 2.33 0.18
CA SER A 92 12.66 1.24 -0.75
C SER A 92 12.68 1.61 -2.25
N TYR A 93 12.18 2.80 -2.60
CA TYR A 93 12.27 3.37 -3.96
C TYR A 93 13.55 4.18 -4.17
N LEU A 94 14.26 4.53 -3.10
CA LEU A 94 15.52 5.25 -3.18
C LEU A 94 16.65 4.28 -3.56
N PRO A 95 17.82 4.82 -3.97
CA PRO A 95 19.04 4.02 -4.03
C PRO A 95 19.31 3.33 -2.69
N SER A 96 20.11 2.25 -2.72
CA SER A 96 20.53 1.55 -1.49
C SER A 96 21.13 2.54 -0.49
N LEU A 97 20.62 2.52 0.73
CA LEU A 97 21.07 3.41 1.79
C LEU A 97 22.50 3.05 2.20
N SER A 98 23.37 4.05 2.29
CA SER A 98 24.69 3.90 2.90
C SER A 98 24.57 3.80 4.42
N ASP A 99 25.57 3.21 5.09
CA ASP A 99 25.57 3.11 6.55
C ASP A 99 25.49 4.50 7.22
N ASP A 100 26.09 5.55 6.63
CA ASP A 100 25.95 6.94 7.09
C ASP A 100 24.52 7.48 7.00
N SER A 101 23.79 7.07 5.96
CA SER A 101 22.39 7.47 5.78
C SER A 101 21.50 6.74 6.78
N ILE A 102 21.76 5.46 7.01
CA ILE A 102 21.09 4.66 8.03
C ILE A 102 21.33 5.25 9.42
N ALA A 103 22.56 5.68 9.72
CA ALA A 103 22.90 6.35 10.98
C ALA A 103 22.04 7.60 11.20
N LYS A 104 21.86 8.43 10.16
CA LYS A 104 21.01 9.65 10.22
C LYS A 104 19.54 9.33 10.46
N GLU A 105 19.01 8.29 9.84
CA GLU A 105 17.62 7.85 10.09
C GLU A 105 17.45 7.35 11.52
N ILE A 106 18.44 6.61 12.05
CA ILE A 106 18.46 6.18 13.45
C ILE A 106 18.53 7.39 14.39
N ASP A 107 19.43 8.34 14.15
CA ASP A 107 19.54 9.57 14.94
C ASP A 107 18.22 10.35 14.96
N TYR A 108 17.49 10.36 13.84
CA TYR A 108 16.16 10.95 13.75
C TYR A 108 15.15 10.23 14.68
N MET A 109 15.16 8.89 14.73
CA MET A 109 14.30 8.12 15.64
C MET A 109 14.63 8.42 17.10
N LEU A 110 15.92 8.47 17.45
CA LEU A 110 16.39 8.77 18.81
C LEU A 110 15.97 10.17 19.24
N LYS A 111 16.11 11.18 18.36
CA LYS A 111 15.65 12.56 18.61
C LYS A 111 14.13 12.67 18.82
N LYS A 112 13.36 11.76 18.22
CA LYS A 112 11.90 11.69 18.44
C LYS A 112 11.51 10.93 19.72
N GLY A 113 12.48 10.34 20.42
CA GLY A 113 12.21 9.48 21.58
C GLY A 113 11.55 8.16 21.20
N TRP A 114 11.74 7.70 19.96
CA TRP A 114 11.24 6.40 19.53
C TRP A 114 12.25 5.30 19.84
N ILE A 115 11.73 4.10 20.06
CA ILE A 115 12.53 2.94 20.45
C ILE A 115 12.84 2.12 19.20
N PRO A 116 14.10 2.05 18.76
CA PRO A 116 14.49 1.29 17.58
C PRO A 116 14.46 -0.22 17.86
N CYS A 117 14.16 -1.00 16.83
CA CYS A 117 14.13 -2.46 16.88
C CYS A 117 14.51 -3.03 15.51
N LEU A 118 15.21 -4.16 15.50
CA LEU A 118 15.62 -4.85 14.30
C LEU A 118 14.77 -6.09 14.09
N GLU A 119 14.41 -6.34 12.84
CA GLU A 119 13.74 -7.57 12.42
C GLU A 119 14.38 -8.12 11.15
N PHE A 120 14.34 -9.44 11.00
CA PHE A 120 14.85 -10.13 9.84
C PHE A 120 13.93 -11.25 9.39
N ASP A 121 13.99 -11.56 8.10
CA ASP A 121 13.19 -12.61 7.46
C ASP A 121 13.89 -13.15 6.21
N GLU A 122 13.63 -14.41 5.86
CA GLU A 122 14.16 -15.03 4.65
C GLU A 122 13.30 -14.69 3.42
N VAL A 123 11.97 -14.60 3.60
CA VAL A 123 11.03 -14.46 2.49
C VAL A 123 10.93 -13.01 2.03
N GLY A 124 10.74 -12.08 2.97
CA GLY A 124 10.76 -10.64 2.73
C GLY A 124 9.52 -10.07 2.03
N TYR A 125 8.47 -10.86 1.80
CA TYR A 125 7.22 -10.37 1.19
C TYR A 125 5.96 -11.02 1.76
N VAL A 126 4.88 -10.24 1.69
CA VAL A 126 3.56 -10.65 2.15
C VAL A 126 2.93 -11.64 1.17
N HIS A 127 2.30 -12.68 1.70
CA HIS A 127 1.58 -13.70 0.93
C HIS A 127 0.26 -14.08 1.62
N ARG A 128 -0.51 -14.99 1.02
CA ARG A 128 -1.82 -15.44 1.55
C ARG A 128 -1.96 -16.95 1.36
N GLU A 129 -1.60 -17.68 2.40
CA GLU A 129 -1.72 -19.13 2.46
C GLU A 129 -2.87 -19.53 3.39
N ASN A 130 -2.90 -18.97 4.60
CA ASN A 130 -3.80 -19.43 5.66
C ASN A 130 -5.24 -18.90 5.53
N SER A 131 -5.42 -17.67 5.06
CA SER A 131 -6.75 -17.07 4.89
C SER A 131 -6.75 -15.99 3.81
N ARG A 132 -7.95 -15.74 3.26
CA ARG A 132 -8.22 -14.70 2.26
C ARG A 132 -9.25 -13.68 2.73
N MET A 133 -9.59 -13.69 4.03
CA MET A 133 -10.50 -12.70 4.60
C MET A 133 -9.92 -11.28 4.47
N PRO A 134 -10.77 -10.25 4.27
CA PRO A 134 -10.32 -8.86 4.21
C PRO A 134 -9.47 -8.48 5.44
N GLY A 135 -8.30 -7.87 5.20
CA GLY A 135 -7.37 -7.46 6.27
C GLY A 135 -6.41 -8.54 6.77
N TYR A 136 -6.57 -9.80 6.35
CA TYR A 136 -5.64 -10.87 6.68
C TYR A 136 -4.56 -11.05 5.61
N TYR A 137 -3.31 -11.14 6.06
CA TYR A 137 -2.15 -11.44 5.24
C TYR A 137 -1.06 -12.15 6.07
N ASP A 138 -0.39 -13.11 5.44
CA ASP A 138 0.75 -13.86 5.97
C ASP A 138 2.07 -13.13 5.63
N GLY A 139 3.14 -13.36 6.40
CA GLY A 139 4.45 -12.73 6.17
C GLY A 139 4.53 -11.23 6.49
N ARG A 140 3.56 -10.68 7.25
CA ARG A 140 3.63 -9.28 7.76
C ARG A 140 4.65 -9.14 8.90
N TYR A 141 4.64 -10.11 9.82
CA TYR A 141 5.56 -10.17 10.96
C TYR A 141 6.84 -10.87 10.54
N TRP A 142 7.96 -10.28 10.95
CA TRP A 142 9.30 -10.83 10.74
C TRP A 142 9.85 -11.27 12.10
N THR A 143 10.98 -11.98 12.08
CA THR A 143 11.61 -12.43 13.33
C THR A 143 12.35 -11.27 13.98
N MET A 144 12.10 -11.04 15.27
CA MET A 144 12.78 -9.99 16.03
C MET A 144 14.23 -10.37 16.30
N TRP A 145 15.15 -9.42 16.07
CA TRP A 145 16.54 -9.54 16.47
C TRP A 145 16.69 -9.03 17.90
N LYS A 146 17.05 -9.94 18.82
CA LYS A 146 17.17 -9.67 20.27
C LYS A 146 15.88 -9.02 20.81
N LEU A 147 15.98 -7.78 21.31
CA LEU A 147 14.89 -7.00 21.89
C LEU A 147 14.94 -5.56 21.37
N PRO A 148 13.83 -4.79 21.44
CA PRO A 148 13.88 -3.36 21.18
C PRO A 148 14.93 -2.67 22.07
N MET A 149 15.69 -1.75 21.50
CA MET A 149 16.86 -1.16 22.16
C MET A 149 16.45 -0.02 23.09
N PHE A 150 15.82 -0.37 24.21
CA PHE A 150 15.35 0.57 25.22
C PHE A 150 16.51 1.38 25.82
N GLY A 151 16.33 2.70 25.93
CA GLY A 151 17.33 3.59 26.53
C GLY A 151 18.60 3.79 25.70
N CYS A 152 18.64 3.29 24.46
CA CYS A 152 19.73 3.56 23.53
C CYS A 152 19.69 5.05 23.13
N ASN A 153 20.83 5.74 23.26
CA ASN A 153 20.98 7.16 22.90
C ASN A 153 22.03 7.39 21.81
N ASP A 154 22.66 6.33 21.31
CA ASP A 154 23.76 6.40 20.36
C ASP A 154 23.45 5.50 19.16
N SER A 155 23.47 6.08 17.96
CA SER A 155 23.22 5.35 16.73
C SER A 155 24.31 4.31 16.43
N SER A 156 25.53 4.52 16.95
CA SER A 156 26.62 3.56 16.76
C SER A 156 26.30 2.18 17.32
N GLN A 157 25.59 2.10 18.45
CA GLN A 157 25.19 0.83 19.07
C GLN A 157 24.22 0.06 18.16
N ILE A 158 23.27 0.76 17.55
CA ILE A 158 22.29 0.17 16.65
C ILE A 158 22.96 -0.27 15.34
N LEU A 159 23.93 0.51 14.84
CA LEU A 159 24.73 0.10 13.69
C LEU A 159 25.54 -1.17 13.98
N ASN A 160 26.12 -1.30 15.16
CA ASN A 160 26.85 -2.51 15.56
C ASN A 160 25.93 -3.73 15.57
N GLU A 161 24.73 -3.59 16.14
CA GLU A 161 23.71 -4.65 16.15
C GLU A 161 23.25 -5.03 14.73
N ILE A 162 23.13 -4.05 13.85
CA ILE A 162 22.89 -4.30 12.42
C ILE A 162 24.02 -5.15 11.85
N GLN A 163 25.28 -4.79 12.07
CA GLN A 163 26.42 -5.56 11.52
C GLN A 163 26.49 -6.98 12.11
N GLU A 164 26.18 -7.17 13.39
CA GLU A 164 26.05 -8.50 14.00
C GLU A 164 24.94 -9.32 13.33
N CYS A 165 23.78 -8.72 13.08
CA CYS A 165 22.65 -9.36 12.41
C CYS A 165 23.01 -9.72 10.96
N LYS A 166 23.66 -8.82 10.21
CA LYS A 166 24.16 -9.07 8.85
C LYS A 166 25.15 -10.24 8.82
N LYS A 167 26.03 -10.32 9.82
CA LYS A 167 27.03 -11.40 9.94
C LYS A 167 26.39 -12.75 10.28
N ALA A 168 25.39 -12.76 11.16
CA ALA A 168 24.66 -13.98 11.51
C ALA A 168 23.78 -14.48 10.35
N TYR A 169 23.15 -13.56 9.62
CA TYR A 169 22.21 -13.85 8.55
C TYR A 169 22.53 -13.05 7.27
N PRO A 170 23.57 -13.44 6.52
CA PRO A 170 23.98 -12.72 5.31
C PRO A 170 22.95 -12.83 4.17
N ASN A 171 22.12 -13.87 4.19
CA ASN A 171 21.10 -14.15 3.16
C ASN A 171 19.68 -13.82 3.63
N ALA A 172 19.51 -13.02 4.69
CA ALA A 172 18.22 -12.56 5.16
C ALA A 172 17.97 -11.10 4.75
N TYR A 173 16.68 -10.76 4.61
CA TYR A 173 16.24 -9.38 4.65
C TYR A 173 16.35 -8.87 6.08
N ILE A 174 16.87 -7.66 6.26
CA ILE A 174 16.94 -7.02 7.57
C ILE A 174 16.30 -5.65 7.45
N ARG A 175 15.40 -5.32 8.37
CA ARG A 175 14.74 -4.02 8.48
C ARG A 175 14.92 -3.44 9.87
N CYS A 176 14.92 -2.11 9.96
CA CYS A 176 14.86 -1.38 11.22
C CYS A 176 13.49 -0.74 11.37
N LEU A 177 12.98 -0.79 12.58
CA LEU A 177 11.66 -0.33 13.00
C LEU A 177 11.83 0.65 14.15
N ALA A 178 10.85 1.54 14.30
CA ALA A 178 10.79 2.42 15.46
C ALA A 178 9.40 2.37 16.09
N PHE A 179 9.36 2.15 17.40
CA PHE A 179 8.13 2.14 18.18
C PHE A 179 7.96 3.42 18.98
N ASN A 180 6.72 3.91 19.02
CA ASN A 180 6.34 5.02 19.89
C ASN A 180 5.43 4.47 20.99
N ASN A 181 5.92 4.54 22.22
CA ASN A 181 5.21 4.09 23.41
C ASN A 181 3.99 4.94 23.73
N GLN A 182 4.02 6.25 23.48
CA GLN A 182 2.90 7.16 23.75
C GLN A 182 1.72 6.88 22.81
N LYS A 183 2.00 6.61 21.54
CA LYS A 183 0.97 6.27 20.52
C LYS A 183 0.68 4.78 20.42
N GLN A 184 1.41 3.94 21.18
CA GLN A 184 1.29 2.49 21.18
C GLN A 184 1.34 1.88 19.77
N GLY A 185 2.30 2.33 18.95
CA GLY A 185 2.36 1.91 17.55
C GLY A 185 3.74 2.05 16.92
N GLN A 186 3.94 1.28 15.86
CA GLN A 186 5.09 1.41 14.98
C GLN A 186 4.98 2.71 14.17
N CYS A 187 6.01 3.55 14.26
CA CYS A 187 6.04 4.87 13.61
C CYS A 187 6.92 4.91 12.36
N MET A 188 7.89 4.01 12.26
CA MET A 188 8.80 3.96 11.14
C MET A 188 9.25 2.52 10.86
N SER A 189 9.49 2.22 9.59
CA SER A 189 10.10 0.97 9.15
C SER A 189 10.79 1.19 7.81
N PHE A 190 12.03 0.72 7.69
CA PHE A 190 12.78 0.79 6.44
C PHE A 190 13.75 -0.38 6.34
N LEU A 191 14.02 -0.80 5.11
CA LEU A 191 14.90 -1.93 4.83
C LEU A 191 16.38 -1.51 4.89
N ILE A 192 17.21 -2.37 5.48
CA ILE A 192 18.66 -2.20 5.60
C ILE A 192 19.40 -3.16 4.66
N GLN A 193 19.05 -4.45 4.68
CA GLN A 193 19.73 -5.48 3.88
C GLN A 193 18.73 -6.19 2.96
N LYS A 194 19.17 -6.44 1.73
CA LYS A 194 18.56 -7.42 0.82
C LYS A 194 19.51 -8.61 0.71
N PRO A 195 19.01 -9.85 0.63
CA PRO A 195 19.84 -11.00 0.37
C PRO A 195 20.51 -10.83 -1.00
N THR A 196 21.82 -11.08 -1.05
CA THR A 196 22.52 -11.21 -2.32
C THR A 196 22.14 -12.56 -2.88
N THR A 197 21.33 -12.60 -3.94
CA THR A 197 21.16 -13.83 -4.73
C THR A 197 22.52 -14.16 -5.34
N THR A 198 23.32 -14.97 -4.65
CA THR A 198 24.50 -15.60 -5.22
C THR A 198 23.98 -16.60 -6.24
N THR A 199 23.84 -16.17 -7.49
CA THR A 199 23.70 -17.08 -8.63
C THR A 199 25.01 -17.86 -8.72
N SER A 200 25.12 -18.97 -8.00
CA SER A 200 26.20 -19.93 -8.17
C SER A 200 26.15 -20.40 -9.62
N THR A 201 27.11 -19.95 -10.41
CA THR A 201 27.36 -20.43 -11.78
C THR A 201 28.07 -21.77 -11.70
#